data_AF-A0A520JGH2-F1
#
_entry.id   AF-A0A520JGH2-F1
#
_cell.length_a   1.000
_cell.length_b   1.000
_cell.length_c   1.000
_cell.angle_alpha   90.00
_cell.angle_beta   90.00
_cell.angle_gamma   90.00
#
_symmetry.space_group_name_H-M   'P 1'
#
loop_
_entity.id
_entity.type
_entity.pdbx_description
1 polymer ?
#
loop_
_entity_poly.entity_id
_entity_poly.type
_entity_poly.pdbx_seq_one_letter_code
_entity_poly.pdbx_strand_id
1 'polypeptide(L)' 'MAASEHILSERRGDVLVLTLNRPDRLNAAPPAMFEELRAALGDLNSARAVLIAGAGRAFCSGADVGGGALG' A
#
# COMPACT_ATOMS: atom_id res chain seq x y z
N MET A 1 9.94 -13.19 -3.81
CA MET A 1 9.33 -12.00 -3.19
C MET A 1 8.22 -12.48 -2.28
N ALA A 2 8.30 -12.19 -0.98
CA ALA A 2 7.22 -12.52 -0.06
C ALA A 2 5.90 -11.91 -0.59
N ALA A 3 4.79 -12.63 -0.47
CA ALA A 3 3.50 -12.10 -0.85
C ALA A 3 3.20 -10.87 0.03
N SER A 4 3.00 -9.70 -0.60
CA SER A 4 2.57 -8.49 0.10
C SER A 4 1.10 -8.66 0.51
N GLU A 5 0.83 -8.52 1.80
CA GLU A 5 -0.51 -8.72 2.37
C GLU A 5 -1.33 -7.43 2.31
N HIS A 6 -0.68 -6.29 2.53
CA HIS A 6 -1.32 -5.00 2.74
C HIS A 6 -1.24 -4.07 1.52
N ILE A 7 -0.31 -4.32 0.58
CA ILE A 7 -0.16 -3.57 -0.67
C ILE A 7 -0.31 -4.52 -1.86
N LEU A 8 -1.32 -4.29 -2.70
CA LEU A 8 -1.43 -4.95 -4.00
C LEU A 8 -0.67 -4.13 -5.05
N SER A 9 0.08 -4.79 -5.92
CA SER A 9 0.82 -4.14 -7.00
C SER A 9 0.34 -4.62 -8.38
N GLU A 10 0.16 -3.68 -9.30
CA GLU A 10 -0.23 -3.95 -10.69
C GLU A 10 0.50 -2.98 -11.61
N ARG A 11 0.98 -3.46 -12.77
CA ARG A 11 1.53 -2.60 -13.81
C ARG A 11 0.49 -2.31 -14.88
N ARG A 12 0.26 -1.02 -15.15
CA ARG A 12 -0.60 -0.52 -16.24
C ARG A 12 0.24 0.35 -17.18
N GLY A 13 0.87 -0.29 -18.16
CA GLY A 13 1.83 0.38 -19.05
C GLY A 13 3.00 0.98 -18.26
N ASP A 14 3.18 2.29 -18.38
CA ASP A 14 4.24 3.05 -17.71
C ASP A 14 3.90 3.41 -16.25
N VAL A 15 2.72 3.02 -15.74
CA VAL A 15 2.27 3.35 -14.38
C VAL A 15 2.32 2.10 -13.49
N LEU A 16 3.01 2.20 -12.35
CA LEU A 16 2.90 1.24 -11.25
C LEU A 16 1.72 1.64 -10.37
N VAL A 17 0.73 0.77 -10.24
CA VAL A 17 -0.44 0.97 -9.38
C VAL A 17 -0.22 0.19 -8.09
N LEU A 18 -0.23 0.91 -6.97
CA LEU A 18 -0.12 0.36 -5.62
C LEU A 18 -1.44 0.60 -4.88
N THR A 19 -2.09 -0.47 -4.44
CA THR A 19 -3.39 -0.40 -3.77
C THR A 19 -3.26 -0.78 -2.31
N LEU A 20 -3.62 0.15 -1.42
CA LEU A 20 -3.75 -0.09 0.03
C LEU A 20 -4.91 -1.06 0.28
N ASN A 21 -4.62 -2.24 0.84
CA ASN A 21 -5.51 -3.38 0.82
C ASN A 21 -6.01 -3.80 2.21
N ARG A 22 -6.60 -2.86 2.95
CA ARG A 22 -7.31 -3.14 4.21
C ARG A 22 -8.67 -2.42 4.23
N PRO A 23 -9.55 -2.67 3.24
CA PRO A 23 -10.77 -1.89 3.03
C PRO A 23 -11.72 -1.93 4.24
N ASP A 24 -11.76 -3.04 4.97
CA ASP A 24 -12.58 -3.22 6.17
C ASP A 24 -12.18 -2.29 7.32
N ARG A 25 -10.93 -1.81 7.30
CA ARG A 25 -10.38 -0.83 8.27
C ARG A 25 -10.08 0.53 7.65
N LEU A 26 -10.78 0.89 6.56
CA LEU A 26 -10.53 2.16 5.84
C LEU A 26 -9.06 2.35 5.45
N ASN A 27 -8.37 1.25 5.19
CA ASN A 27 -6.94 1.22 4.90
C ASN A 27 -6.07 1.87 5.97
N ALA A 28 -6.45 1.79 7.26
CA ALA A 28 -5.57 2.13 8.37
C ALA A 28 -4.22 1.41 8.21
N ALA A 29 -3.12 2.14 8.38
CA ALA A 29 -1.78 1.68 8.02
C ALA A 29 -1.01 1.14 9.25
N PRO A 30 -0.78 -0.19 9.36
CA PRO A 30 0.13 -0.76 10.34
C PRO A 30 1.58 -0.61 9.87
N PRO A 31 2.58 -0.78 10.76
CA PRO A 31 4.00 -0.70 10.38
C PRO A 31 4.38 -1.56 9.17
N ALA A 32 3.86 -2.79 9.08
CA ALA A 32 4.12 -3.70 7.96
C ALA A 32 3.70 -3.12 6.58
N MET A 33 2.60 -2.36 6.53
CA MET A 33 2.14 -1.74 5.28
C MET A 33 3.10 -0.67 4.78
N PHE A 34 3.74 0.08 5.70
CA PHE A 34 4.76 1.07 5.31
C PHE A 34 6.03 0.39 4.76
N GLU A 35 6.44 -0.74 5.34
CA GLU A 35 7.57 -1.51 4.83
C GLU A 35 7.29 -2.11 3.44
N GLU A 36 6.09 -2.64 3.22
CA GLU A 36 5.66 -3.12 1.90
C GLU A 36 5.63 -1.99 0.86
N LEU A 37 5.11 -0.81 1.24
CA LEU A 37 5.08 0.34 0.34
C LEU A 37 6.49 0.82 0.01
N ARG A 38 7.40 0.84 0.99
CA ARG A 38 8.82 1.19 0.79
C ARG A 38 9.51 0.23 -0.16
N ALA A 39 9.27 -1.08 0.00
CA ALA A 39 9.80 -2.10 -0.89
C ALA A 39 9.29 -1.92 -2.33
N ALA A 40 7.98 -1.68 -2.51
CA ALA A 40 7.39 -1.46 -3.82
C ALA A 40 7.91 -0.19 -4.52
N LEU A 41 8.12 0.90 -3.76
CA LEU A 41 8.70 2.14 -4.28
C LEU A 41 10.20 2.03 -4.58
N GLY A 42 10.91 1.10 -3.94
CA GLY A 42 12.31 0.81 -4.21
C GLY A 42 12.54 0.09 -5.54
N ASP A 43 11.53 -0.60 -6.07
CA ASP A 43 11.61 -1.38 -7.30
C ASP A 43 10.55 -0.98 -8.34
N LEU A 44 10.73 0.20 -8.92
CA LEU A 44 9.77 0.77 -9.86
C LEU A 44 9.78 0.11 -11.24
N ASN A 45 10.76 -0.74 -11.56
CA ASN A 45 10.84 -1.49 -12.82
C ASN A 45 10.45 -0.64 -14.05
N SER A 46 11.18 0.46 -14.29
CA SER A 46 10.95 1.44 -15.38
C SER A 46 9.61 2.18 -15.40
N ALA A 47 8.76 2.07 -14.37
CA ALA A 47 7.55 2.90 -14.27
C ALA A 47 7.91 4.40 -14.26
N ARG A 48 7.17 5.19 -15.03
CA ARG A 48 7.32 6.65 -15.13
C ARG A 48 6.46 7.39 -14.12
N ALA A 49 5.43 6.75 -13.61
CA ALA A 49 4.56 7.28 -12.56
C ALA A 49 4.10 6.15 -11.62
N VAL A 50 3.74 6.55 -10.40
CA VAL A 50 3.15 5.66 -9.40
C VAL A 50 1.77 6.21 -9.02
N LEU A 51 0.74 5.38 -9.15
CA LEU A 51 -0.58 5.65 -8.59
C LEU A 51 -0.70 4.90 -7.27
N ILE A 52 -0.93 5.63 -6.18
CA ILE A 52 -1.27 5.04 -4.89
C ILE A 52 -2.75 5.27 -4.65
N ALA A 53 -3.50 4.20 -4.44
CA ALA A 53 -4.94 4.23 -4.23
C ALA A 53 -5.35 3.34 -3.04
N GLY A 54 -6.50 3.60 -2.44
CA GLY A 54 -7.08 2.71 -1.42
C GLY A 54 -8.08 1.74 -2.04
N ALA A 55 -8.07 0.48 -1.59
CA ALA A 55 -9.15 -0.45 -1.89
C ALA A 55 -10.44 0.01 -1.19
N GLY A 56 -11.58 -0.24 -1.84
CA GLY A 56 -12.90 0.08 -1.29
C GLY A 56 -13.22 1.57 -1.31
N ARG A 57 -13.81 2.08 -0.22
CA ARG A 57 -14.48 3.39 -0.21
C ARG A 57 -13.60 4.59 0.19
N ALA A 58 -12.38 4.35 0.66
CA ALA A 58 -11.52 5.40 1.19
C ALA A 58 -10.06 5.16 0.80
N PHE A 59 -9.27 6.23 0.77
CA PHE A 59 -7.84 6.14 0.55
C PHE A 59 -7.13 5.48 1.75
N CYS A 60 -7.01 6.17 2.88
CA CYS A 60 -6.38 5.71 4.11
C CYS A 60 -6.87 6.55 5.29
N SER A 61 -7.22 5.92 6.41
CA SER A 61 -7.63 6.62 7.64
C SER A 61 -6.47 7.05 8.54
N GLY A 62 -5.21 6.84 8.12
CA GLY A 62 -4.00 7.15 8.90
C GLY A 62 -3.39 5.92 9.57
N ALA A 63 -2.54 6.14 10.58
CA ALA A 63 -1.86 5.08 11.31
C ALA A 63 -2.85 4.12 12.01
N ASP A 64 -2.55 2.81 12.01
CA ASP A 64 -3.38 1.81 12.69
C ASP A 64 -3.18 1.82 14.21
N VAL A 65 -3.98 2.63 14.88
CA VAL A 65 -4.05 2.73 16.35
C VAL A 65 -4.56 1.45 17.04
N GLY A 66 -5.27 0.57 16.31
CA GLY A 66 -5.74 -0.72 16.84
C GLY A 66 -4.76 -1.88 16.63
N GLY A 67 -3.66 -1.64 15.92
CA GLY A 67 -2.71 -2.67 15.44
C GLY A 67 -1.25 -2.42 15.82
N GLY A 68 -0.98 -1.60 16.84
CA GLY A 68 0.37 -1.38 17.36
C GLY A 68 1.13 -0.19 16.78
N ALA A 69 0.49 0.75 16.07
CA ALA A 69 1.20 1.92 15.54
C ALA A 69 1.65 2.94 16.62
N LEU A 70 1.32 2.73 17.91
CA LEU A 70 1.71 3.59 19.03
C LEU A 70 2.21 2.79 20.27
N GLY A 71 2.58 1.52 20.09
CA GLY A 71 3.09 0.66 21.17
C GLY A 71 4.58 0.38 21.02
#